data_AF-A0A354X9C4-F1
#
_entry.id   AF-A0A354X9C4-F1
#
_cell.length_a   1.000
_cell.length_b   1.000
_cell.length_c   1.000
_cell.angle_alpha   90.00
_cell.angle_beta   90.00
_cell.angle_gamma   90.00
#
_symmetry.space_group_name_H-M   'P 1'
#
loop_
_entity.id
_entity.type
_entity.pdbx_description
1 polymer ?
#
loop_
_entity_poly.entity_id
_entity_poly.type
_entity_poly.pdbx_seq_one_letter_code
_entity_poly.pdbx_strand_id
1 'polypeptide(L)'
;MMQRFKPLFITAFILLHAAAAIAQWDAPLSQYWAAKTYYNPAFAGETAKGRASAFYRYEWSGIENAPKKIIVTADMPLSFLNRKHGVGMVSATENLGDLRNAMLAVQYAYTHKTSAGEWNIGVR
;
A
#
# COMPACT_ATOMS: atom_id res chain seq x y z
N MET A 1 -13.20 13.57 42.76
CA MET A 1 -12.93 12.11 42.80
C MET A 1 -12.81 11.46 41.41
N MET A 2 -13.49 11.94 40.35
CA MET A 2 -13.47 11.36 38.98
C MET A 2 -12.18 11.53 38.16
N GLN A 3 -11.25 12.40 38.54
CA GLN A 3 -10.04 12.69 37.74
C GLN A 3 -9.00 11.54 37.76
N ARG A 4 -9.01 10.69 38.80
CA ARG A 4 -8.04 9.58 38.96
C ARG A 4 -8.35 8.34 38.12
N PHE A 5 -9.60 8.14 37.70
CA PHE A 5 -10.03 6.95 36.95
C PHE A 5 -9.91 7.12 35.42
N LYS A 6 -9.86 8.35 34.91
CA LYS A 6 -9.67 8.63 33.47
C LYS A 6 -8.41 7.98 32.88
N PRO A 7 -7.20 8.10 33.49
CA PRO A 7 -6.03 7.43 32.96
C PRO A 7 -6.17 5.90 33.01
N LEU A 8 -6.83 5.35 34.04
CA LEU A 8 -7.06 3.92 34.17
C LEU A 8 -7.96 3.38 33.04
N PHE A 9 -9.01 4.12 32.67
CA PHE A 9 -9.88 3.78 31.55
C PHE A 9 -9.16 3.86 30.20
N ILE A 10 -8.33 4.88 29.98
CA ILE A 10 -7.53 5.01 28.76
C ILE A 10 -6.54 3.85 28.65
N THR A 11 -5.84 3.52 29.74
CA THR A 11 -4.90 2.39 29.77
C THR A 11 -5.61 1.06 29.54
N ALA A 12 -6.76 0.82 30.17
CA ALA A 12 -7.55 -0.39 29.96
C ALA A 12 -8.03 -0.50 28.50
N PHE A 13 -8.48 0.60 27.90
CA PHE A 13 -8.90 0.66 26.51
C PHE A 13 -7.74 0.32 25.55
N ILE A 14 -6.55 0.86 25.77
CA ILE A 14 -5.35 0.57 24.96
C ILE A 14 -4.95 -0.90 25.09
N LEU A 15 -4.94 -1.46 26.32
CA LEU A 15 -4.56 -2.86 26.55
C LEU A 15 -5.54 -3.85 25.92
N LEU A 16 -6.85 -3.55 25.92
CA LEU A 16 -7.87 -4.37 25.26
C LEU A 16 -7.69 -4.44 23.73
N HIS A 17 -7.22 -3.36 23.11
CA HIS A 17 -7.00 -3.31 21.65
C HIS A 17 -5.62 -3.84 21.23
N ALA A 18 -4.64 -3.87 22.13
CA ALA A 18 -3.32 -4.43 21.83
C ALA A 18 -3.35 -5.93 21.52
N ALA A 19 -4.28 -6.68 22.14
CA ALA A 19 -4.42 -8.13 21.92
C ALA A 19 -5.02 -8.51 20.56
N ALA A 20 -5.62 -7.55 19.84
CA ALA A 20 -6.25 -7.77 18.53
C ALA A 20 -5.34 -7.41 17.34
N ALA A 21 -4.09 -7.03 17.59
CA ALA A 21 -3.16 -6.64 16.53
C ALA A 21 -2.68 -7.87 15.74
N ILE A 22 -3.17 -8.02 14.51
CA ILE A 22 -2.60 -8.96 13.55
C ILE A 22 -1.37 -8.29 12.93
N ALA A 23 -0.18 -8.82 13.20
CA ALA A 23 1.04 -8.36 12.53
C ALA A 23 0.98 -8.72 11.04
N GLN A 24 1.25 -7.75 10.17
CA GLN A 24 1.42 -8.01 8.73
C GLN A 24 2.84 -8.54 8.50
N TRP A 25 2.93 -9.72 7.88
CA TRP A 25 4.20 -10.41 7.59
C TRP A 25 4.86 -9.93 6.28
N ASP A 26 4.25 -8.98 5.58
CA ASP A 26 4.64 -8.63 4.22
C ASP A 26 5.90 -7.74 4.24
N ALA A 27 7.01 -8.27 3.73
CA ALA A 27 8.30 -7.58 3.82
C ALA A 27 8.29 -6.27 2.98
N PRO A 28 8.62 -5.11 3.57
CA PRO A 28 8.58 -3.83 2.87
C PRO A 28 9.70 -3.74 1.83
N LEU A 29 9.43 -3.13 0.67
CA LEU A 29 10.43 -2.87 -0.36
C LEU A 29 11.40 -1.78 0.12
N SER A 30 12.71 -1.97 -0.11
CA SER A 30 13.72 -0.93 0.17
C SER A 30 13.42 0.38 -0.58
N GLN A 31 12.85 0.28 -1.77
CA GLN A 31 12.47 1.40 -2.63
C GLN A 31 10.95 1.59 -2.67
N TYR A 32 10.30 1.61 -1.50
CA TYR A 32 8.83 1.73 -1.41
C TYR A 32 8.26 2.95 -2.17
N TRP A 33 9.03 4.04 -2.24
CA TRP A 33 8.67 5.29 -2.91
C TRP A 33 8.45 5.13 -4.42
N ALA A 34 9.08 4.13 -5.04
CA ALA A 34 8.91 3.79 -6.43
C ALA A 34 7.70 2.86 -6.67
N ALA A 35 7.20 2.20 -5.62
CA ALA A 35 6.07 1.26 -5.65
C ALA A 35 4.86 1.77 -4.85
N LYS A 36 4.65 3.09 -4.73
CA LYS A 36 3.58 3.66 -3.89
C LYS A 36 2.18 3.09 -4.19
N THR A 37 1.88 2.85 -5.45
CA THR A 37 0.61 2.24 -5.90
C THR A 37 0.45 0.79 -5.47
N TYR A 38 1.54 0.03 -5.24
CA TYR A 38 1.45 -1.31 -4.65
C TYR A 38 0.86 -1.24 -3.23
N TYR A 39 1.27 -0.25 -2.44
CA TYR A 39 0.82 -0.10 -1.05
C TYR A 39 -0.53 0.61 -0.91
N ASN A 40 -0.79 1.64 -1.71
CA ASN A 40 -2.03 2.41 -1.61
C ASN A 40 -2.49 2.89 -3.01
N PRO A 41 -3.71 2.51 -3.44
CA PRO A 41 -4.24 2.90 -4.74
C PRO A 41 -4.48 4.40 -4.92
N ALA A 42 -4.56 5.18 -3.83
CA ALA A 42 -4.72 6.63 -3.89
C ALA A 42 -3.51 7.37 -4.52
N PHE A 43 -2.37 6.67 -4.68
CA PHE A 43 -1.20 7.19 -5.38
C PHE A 43 -1.23 6.95 -6.90
N ALA A 44 -2.25 6.28 -7.44
CA ALA A 44 -2.35 6.09 -8.89
C ALA A 44 -2.50 7.45 -9.58
N GLY A 45 -1.66 7.74 -10.58
CA GLY A 45 -1.70 9.01 -11.30
C GLY A 45 -1.24 10.22 -10.48
N GLU A 46 -0.50 9.99 -9.38
CA GLU A 46 0.08 11.07 -8.56
C GLU A 46 1.07 11.93 -9.39
N THR A 47 1.83 11.32 -10.29
CA THR A 47 2.77 12.02 -11.17
C THR A 47 2.06 12.56 -12.41
N ALA A 48 2.55 13.69 -12.95
CA ALA A 48 2.01 14.29 -14.17
C ALA A 48 2.22 13.46 -15.45
N LYS A 49 2.95 12.34 -15.35
CA LYS A 49 3.25 11.40 -16.44
C LYS A 49 2.85 10.00 -16.02
N GLY A 50 2.62 9.13 -17.01
CA GLY A 50 2.53 7.70 -16.77
C GLY A 50 3.84 7.16 -16.19
N ARG A 51 3.73 6.23 -15.25
CA ARG A 51 4.84 5.56 -14.58
C ARG A 51 4.61 4.06 -14.62
N ALA A 52 5.65 3.32 -14.97
CA ALA A 52 5.71 1.88 -14.79
C ALA A 52 6.95 1.54 -13.97
N SER A 53 6.86 0.52 -13.12
CA SER A 53 7.97 0.09 -12.27
C SER A 53 7.89 -1.41 -12.06
N ALA A 54 9.05 -2.05 -12.05
CA ALA A 54 9.18 -3.48 -11.80
C ALA A 54 10.23 -3.68 -10.70
N PHE A 55 9.90 -4.53 -9.73
CA PHE A 55 10.73 -4.85 -8.59
C PHE A 55 10.90 -6.36 -8.55
N TYR A 56 12.14 -6.78 -8.41
CA TYR A 56 12.48 -8.16 -8.11
C TYR A 56 13.21 -8.19 -6.79
N ARG A 57 12.71 -9.01 -5.87
CA ARG A 57 13.31 -9.26 -4.57
C ARG A 57 13.63 -10.73 -4.46
N TYR A 58 14.88 -11.02 -4.17
CA TYR A 58 15.34 -12.36 -3.85
C TYR A 58 16.08 -12.30 -2.52
N GLU A 59 15.45 -12.81 -1.47
CA GLU A 59 16.03 -12.80 -0.14
C GLU A 59 16.77 -14.10 0.15
N TRP A 60 17.71 -14.05 1.09
CA TRP A 60 18.45 -15.23 1.57
C TRP A 60 19.05 -16.05 0.43
N SER A 61 19.70 -15.35 -0.51
CA SER A 61 20.33 -15.97 -1.67
C SER A 61 21.30 -17.07 -1.23
N GLY A 62 21.08 -18.28 -1.74
CA GLY A 62 21.87 -19.47 -1.40
C GLY A 62 21.13 -20.49 -0.52
N ILE A 63 19.96 -20.15 0.01
CA ILE A 63 19.05 -21.13 0.65
C ILE A 63 18.10 -21.70 -0.41
N GLU A 64 17.92 -23.01 -0.41
CA GLU A 64 16.97 -23.67 -1.30
C GLU A 64 15.53 -23.22 -0.97
N ASN A 65 14.74 -22.95 -2.02
CA ASN A 65 13.37 -22.42 -1.91
C ASN A 65 13.23 -21.08 -1.17
N ALA A 66 14.28 -20.27 -1.15
CA ALA A 66 14.27 -18.95 -0.56
C ALA A 66 13.21 -18.00 -1.20
N PRO A 67 12.66 -17.06 -0.42
CA PRO A 67 11.60 -16.17 -0.86
C PRO A 67 11.99 -15.34 -2.09
N LYS A 68 11.11 -15.37 -3.10
CA LYS A 68 11.22 -14.59 -4.34
C LYS A 68 9.93 -13.81 -4.55
N LYS A 69 10.04 -12.51 -4.73
CA LYS A 69 8.90 -11.62 -4.98
C LYS A 69 9.14 -10.78 -6.23
N ILE A 70 8.17 -10.77 -7.13
CA ILE A 70 8.12 -9.91 -8.31
C ILE A 70 6.93 -8.99 -8.15
N ILE A 71 7.13 -7.68 -8.29
CA ILE A 71 6.05 -6.69 -8.27
C ILE A 71 6.18 -5.84 -9.53
N VAL A 72 5.09 -5.70 -10.27
CA VAL A 72 5.00 -4.82 -11.43
C VAL A 72 3.85 -3.85 -11.19
N THR A 73 4.14 -2.57 -11.30
CA THR A 73 3.16 -1.50 -11.16
C THR A 73 3.14 -0.65 -12.43
N ALA A 74 1.97 -0.19 -12.83
CA ALA A 74 1.80 0.78 -13.89
C ALA A 74 0.66 1.72 -13.52
N ASP A 75 0.88 3.03 -13.61
CA ASP A 75 -0.12 4.03 -13.29
C ASP A 75 0.01 5.26 -14.20
N MET A 76 -1.09 5.96 -14.45
CA MET A 76 -1.10 7.19 -15.22
C MET A 76 -2.17 8.17 -14.75
N PRO A 77 -1.91 9.48 -14.83
CA PRO A 77 -2.93 10.48 -14.59
C PRO A 77 -3.89 10.55 -15.78
N LEU A 78 -5.17 10.74 -15.49
CA LEU A 78 -6.22 11.02 -16.46
C LEU A 78 -6.94 12.31 -16.06
N SER A 79 -7.20 13.17 -17.03
CA SER A 79 -8.07 14.33 -16.82
C SER A 79 -9.43 14.05 -17.44
N PHE A 80 -10.47 13.98 -16.61
CA PHE A 80 -11.83 13.67 -17.02
C PHE A 80 -12.80 14.61 -16.29
N LEU A 81 -13.83 15.12 -16.97
CA LEU A 81 -14.82 16.05 -16.40
C LEU A 81 -14.21 17.26 -15.63
N ASN A 82 -13.13 17.85 -16.15
CA ASN A 82 -12.36 18.93 -15.49
C ASN A 82 -11.81 18.57 -14.10
N ARG A 83 -11.66 17.27 -13.82
CA ARG A 83 -11.09 16.76 -12.58
C ARG A 83 -9.89 15.87 -12.89
N LYS A 84 -9.01 15.76 -11.90
CA LYS A 84 -7.84 14.88 -11.95
C LYS A 84 -8.24 13.50 -11.43
N HIS A 85 -7.89 12.49 -12.20
CA HIS A 85 -8.09 11.08 -11.90
C HIS A 85 -6.77 10.35 -12.11
N GLY A 86 -6.66 9.15 -11.56
CA GLY A 86 -5.57 8.24 -11.79
C GLY A 86 -6.11 6.86 -12.07
N VAL A 87 -5.48 6.16 -12.99
CA VAL A 87 -5.73 4.73 -13.20
C VAL A 87 -4.42 4.00 -13.12
N GLY A 88 -4.48 2.74 -12.71
CA GLY A 88 -3.30 1.90 -12.68
C GLY A 88 -3.62 0.43 -12.58
N MET A 89 -2.57 -0.35 -12.57
CA MET A 89 -2.58 -1.79 -12.38
C MET A 89 -1.37 -2.18 -11.55
N VAL A 90 -1.56 -3.17 -10.71
CA VAL A 90 -0.49 -3.80 -9.96
C VAL A 90 -0.62 -5.30 -10.09
N SER A 91 0.51 -5.94 -10.41
CA SER A 91 0.69 -7.37 -10.35
C SER A 91 1.79 -7.66 -9.33
N ALA A 92 1.59 -8.65 -8.47
CA ALA A 92 2.59 -9.12 -7.56
C ALA A 92 2.54 -10.64 -7.49
N THR A 93 3.70 -11.28 -7.48
CA THR A 93 3.83 -12.71 -7.28
C THR A 93 4.90 -12.97 -6.26
N GLU A 94 4.61 -13.83 -5.30
CA GLU A 94 5.49 -14.18 -4.21
C GLU A 94 5.53 -15.69 -4.05
N ASN A 95 6.76 -16.20 -3.99
CA ASN A 95 7.09 -17.60 -3.90
C ASN A 95 7.94 -17.80 -2.64
N LEU A 96 7.44 -18.52 -1.66
CA LEU A 96 8.16 -18.85 -0.42
C LEU A 96 8.00 -20.35 -0.16
N GLY A 97 9.04 -21.15 -0.37
CA GLY A 97 8.85 -22.61 -0.31
C GLY A 97 7.87 -23.08 -1.37
N ASP A 98 6.88 -23.84 -0.91
CA ASP A 98 5.72 -24.29 -1.69
C ASP A 98 4.59 -23.25 -1.75
N LEU A 99 4.66 -22.21 -0.92
CA LEU A 99 3.65 -21.16 -0.88
C LEU A 99 3.80 -20.26 -2.12
N ARG A 100 2.68 -20.02 -2.79
CA ARG A 100 2.58 -19.24 -4.03
C ARG A 100 1.43 -18.26 -3.86
N ASN A 101 1.74 -16.98 -3.73
CA ASN A 101 0.74 -15.91 -3.70
C ASN A 101 0.85 -15.09 -4.97
N ALA A 102 -0.28 -14.83 -5.62
CA ALA A 102 -0.36 -13.94 -6.75
C ALA A 102 -1.48 -12.93 -6.54
N MET A 103 -1.20 -11.68 -6.83
CA MET A 103 -2.17 -10.60 -6.81
C MET A 103 -2.13 -9.91 -8.16
N LEU A 104 -3.30 -9.72 -8.76
CA LEU A 104 -3.48 -8.86 -9.91
C LEU A 104 -4.66 -7.96 -9.61
N ALA A 105 -4.45 -6.65 -9.69
CA ALA A 105 -5.50 -5.70 -9.43
C ALA A 105 -5.37 -4.44 -10.27
N VAL A 106 -6.50 -3.92 -10.73
CA VAL A 106 -6.63 -2.60 -11.32
C VAL A 106 -6.91 -1.58 -10.23
N GLN A 107 -6.60 -0.33 -10.49
CA GLN A 107 -6.71 0.73 -9.51
C GLN A 107 -7.30 1.97 -10.14
N TYR A 108 -8.07 2.68 -9.34
CA TYR A 108 -8.60 3.98 -9.69
C TYR A 108 -8.43 4.94 -8.51
N ALA A 109 -7.94 6.14 -8.80
CA ALA A 109 -7.78 7.23 -7.86
C ALA A 109 -8.54 8.46 -8.33
N TYR A 110 -9.18 9.14 -7.40
CA TYR A 110 -9.82 10.42 -7.60
C TYR A 110 -9.10 11.49 -6.76
N THR A 111 -8.69 12.56 -7.43
CA THR A 111 -8.08 13.73 -6.79
C THR A 111 -9.08 14.85 -6.66
N HIS A 112 -9.33 15.27 -5.42
CA HIS A 112 -10.14 16.44 -5.12
C HIS A 112 -9.24 17.60 -4.69
N LYS A 113 -9.46 18.76 -5.30
CA LYS A 113 -8.74 19.99 -4.96
C LYS A 113 -9.62 20.87 -4.07
N THR A 114 -9.08 21.31 -2.94
CA THR A 114 -9.69 22.32 -2.06
C THR A 114 -8.79 23.56 -2.00
N SER A 115 -9.27 24.62 -1.34
CA SER A 115 -8.45 25.82 -1.10
C SER A 115 -7.23 25.56 -0.20
N ALA A 116 -7.23 24.48 0.58
CA ALA A 116 -6.15 24.12 1.50
C ALA A 116 -5.17 23.06 0.95
N GLY A 117 -5.47 22.42 -0.18
CA GLY A 117 -4.61 21.39 -0.79
C GLY A 117 -5.33 20.41 -1.71
N GLU A 118 -4.66 19.32 -2.08
CA GLU A 118 -5.23 18.22 -2.86
C GLU A 118 -5.30 16.96 -1.98
N TRP A 119 -6.43 16.25 -1.98
CA TRP A 119 -6.55 14.93 -1.35
C TRP A 119 -6.98 13.88 -2.37
N ASN A 120 -6.49 12.65 -2.19
CA ASN A 120 -6.73 11.55 -3.11
C ASN A 120 -7.48 10.43 -2.40
N ILE A 121 -8.51 9.89 -3.05
CA ILE A 121 -9.16 8.64 -2.64
C ILE A 121 -8.93 7.62 -3.72
N GLY A 122 -8.44 6.45 -3.35
CA GLY A 122 -8.18 5.35 -4.28
C GLY A 122 -8.87 4.06 -3.87
N VAL A 123 -9.20 3.27 -4.87
CA VAL A 123 -9.75 1.92 -4.75
C VAL A 123 -8.93 0.96 -5.62
N ARG A 124 -8.74 -0.25 -5.09
CA ARG A 124 -8.12 -1.40 -5.74
C ARG A 124 -9.11 -2.55 -5.71
#